data_AF-A0A3A4TQ56-F1
#
_entry.id   AF-A0A3A4TQ56-F1
#
_cell.length_a   1.000
_cell.length_b   1.000
_cell.length_c   1.000
_cell.angle_alpha   90.00
_cell.angle_beta   90.00
_cell.angle_gamma   90.00
#
_symmetry.space_group_name_H-M   'P 1'
#
loop_
_entity.id
_entity.type
_entity.pdbx_description
1 polymer ?
#
loop_
_entity_poly.entity_id
_entity_poly.type
_entity_poly.pdbx_seq_one_letter_code
_entity_poly.pdbx_strand_id
1 'polypeptide(L)'
;MRIRTFNDPVLHRKAAPVKHPGWAVRRLAAQMIRAMRAHRGVGLAAPQVGLGTRLIVADVGDGPYVLVNPRIVSSSGTGVDWEGCLSYPGLLAEVERAETVTVEAVGPDGKPVWVEGEGFLARVLQHEIDHLDGVVILDRARSVEKVEPEPGREVKTVPEVATRTGVAGSTGNSLAGEGPGNQAGGVTPLRVAFMGTPVFARPTLEVLLASGHTVAGVVTRPDRAAGRGGRTVLPSAVKRAARAFGLPVWEGTARDVSSSLADVLRRWGVDVAVVVAYGVILPHEVLTAPRLGCLNLHASLLPDYRGPAPVQRVIMDGRDVTGVTVIRMDEGVDTGDILGQVEVPVGGDDTGGVLHDRLSELGADLVLAVLDQVAEGRAVPRPQPPGLFVTAPLLGPSDEVIDWSRPAVAIGRQVRALNPRPGAHTLFRGRRIKVWWADVLPHASGLAATRTAGPRPGEIVSFEAGAPVVATGEGRLALRVVQPAGGREMKGQEFANGHRIAVGDVFGDPDR
;
A
#
# COMPACT_ATOMS: atom_id res chain seq x y z
N MET A 1 13.95 3.39 -11.59
CA MET A 1 14.61 4.39 -12.47
C MET A 1 15.58 5.20 -11.64
N ARG A 2 16.70 5.64 -12.21
CA ARG A 2 17.68 6.49 -11.51
C ARG A 2 17.27 7.96 -11.67
N ILE A 3 17.17 8.67 -10.55
CA ILE A 3 16.94 10.12 -10.55
C ILE A 3 18.25 10.83 -10.92
N ARG A 4 18.16 11.79 -11.83
CA ARG A 4 19.27 12.63 -12.30
C ARG A 4 19.44 13.80 -11.35
N THR A 5 20.68 14.16 -11.03
CA THR A 5 21.00 15.16 -10.01
C THR A 5 22.04 16.16 -10.50
N PHE A 6 22.03 17.37 -9.91
CA PHE A 6 23.02 18.46 -9.94
C PHE A 6 23.63 18.93 -11.28
N ASN A 7 24.06 18.03 -12.18
CA ASN A 7 24.85 18.35 -13.37
C ASN A 7 24.41 17.58 -14.64
N ASP A 8 23.32 16.82 -14.60
CA ASP A 8 22.86 16.10 -15.80
C ASP A 8 22.25 17.10 -16.80
N PRO A 9 22.82 17.28 -18.01
CA PRO A 9 22.36 18.30 -18.96
C PRO A 9 20.91 18.14 -19.38
N VAL A 10 20.33 16.95 -19.22
CA VAL A 10 18.91 16.70 -19.49
C VAL A 10 17.98 17.55 -18.64
N LEU A 11 18.39 17.93 -17.42
CA LEU A 11 17.57 18.74 -16.50
C LEU A 11 17.38 20.18 -16.99
N HIS A 12 18.28 20.67 -17.83
CA HIS A 12 18.29 22.03 -18.38
C HIS A 12 17.84 22.10 -19.85
N ARG A 13 17.28 21.00 -20.36
CA ARG A 13 16.79 20.91 -21.74
C ARG A 13 15.27 20.82 -21.77
N LYS A 14 14.66 21.66 -22.59
CA LYS A 14 13.23 21.57 -22.88
C LYS A 14 12.90 20.19 -23.45
N ALA A 15 11.99 19.48 -22.80
CA ALA A 15 11.54 18.17 -23.19
C ALA A 15 10.67 18.23 -24.46
N ALA A 16 10.77 17.20 -25.30
CA ALA A 16 10.04 17.08 -26.56
C ALA A 16 8.61 16.55 -26.33
N PRO A 17 7.60 17.05 -27.08
CA PRO A 17 6.24 16.56 -26.98
C PRO A 17 6.10 15.06 -27.29
N VAL A 18 5.27 14.37 -26.52
CA VAL A 18 4.85 12.99 -26.81
C VAL A 18 3.80 13.02 -27.92
N LYS A 19 4.10 12.38 -29.06
CA LYS A 19 3.19 12.35 -30.23
C LYS A 19 2.09 11.29 -30.11
N HIS A 20 2.41 10.14 -29.50
CA HIS A 20 1.52 8.99 -29.45
C HIS A 20 1.41 8.45 -28.02
N PRO A 21 0.50 9.01 -27.20
CA PRO A 21 0.11 8.41 -25.93
C PRO A 21 -0.38 6.97 -26.13
N GLY A 22 -0.14 6.09 -25.16
CA GLY A 22 -0.51 4.70 -25.24
C GLY A 22 0.22 3.83 -24.23
N TRP A 23 0.38 2.54 -24.54
CA TRP A 23 1.00 1.57 -23.63
C TRP A 23 2.40 1.96 -23.17
N ALA A 24 3.27 2.42 -24.08
CA ALA A 24 4.65 2.81 -23.72
C ALA A 24 4.66 3.96 -22.70
N VAL A 25 3.74 4.93 -22.85
CA VAL A 25 3.59 6.06 -21.91
C VAL A 25 3.03 5.59 -20.58
N ARG A 26 2.02 4.69 -20.56
CA ARG A 26 1.52 4.10 -19.32
C ARG A 26 2.63 3.39 -18.55
N ARG A 27 3.42 2.58 -19.24
CA ARG A 27 4.56 1.86 -18.66
C ARG A 27 5.59 2.82 -18.09
N LEU A 28 5.95 3.83 -18.87
CA LEU A 28 6.91 4.85 -18.43
C LEU A 28 6.40 5.61 -17.19
N ALA A 29 5.15 6.06 -17.21
CA ALA A 29 4.53 6.75 -16.08
C ALA A 29 4.48 5.88 -14.82
N ALA A 30 4.15 4.59 -14.95
CA ALA A 30 4.14 3.67 -13.81
C ALA A 30 5.53 3.47 -13.21
N GLN A 31 6.56 3.36 -14.06
CA GLN A 31 7.95 3.28 -13.61
C GLN A 31 8.42 4.60 -12.94
N MET A 32 7.97 5.75 -13.44
CA MET A 32 8.22 7.06 -12.84
C MET A 32 7.53 7.19 -11.47
N ILE A 33 6.27 6.77 -11.33
CA ILE A 33 5.54 6.78 -10.04
C ILE A 33 6.25 5.91 -9.01
N ARG A 34 6.68 4.70 -9.38
CA ARG A 34 7.46 3.83 -8.48
C ARG A 34 8.76 4.49 -8.05
N ALA A 35 9.49 5.11 -8.99
CA ALA A 35 10.73 5.82 -8.68
C ALA A 35 10.48 7.03 -7.75
N MET A 36 9.44 7.82 -8.03
CA MET A 36 9.01 8.96 -7.22
C MET A 36 8.75 8.54 -5.77
N ARG A 37 7.91 7.52 -5.55
CA ARG A 37 7.56 7.06 -4.20
C ARG A 37 8.70 6.39 -3.47
N ALA A 38 9.57 5.64 -4.17
CA ALA A 38 10.77 5.07 -3.57
C ALA A 38 11.70 6.14 -2.97
N HIS A 39 11.64 7.37 -3.49
CA HIS A 39 12.38 8.53 -2.97
C HIS A 39 11.49 9.48 -2.15
N ARG A 40 10.29 9.03 -1.74
CA ARG A 40 9.28 9.79 -0.98
C ARG A 40 8.90 11.13 -1.63
N GLY A 41 8.97 11.21 -2.96
CA GLY A 41 8.52 12.37 -3.72
C GLY A 41 7.02 12.40 -3.94
N VAL A 42 6.51 13.58 -4.24
CA VAL A 42 5.10 13.84 -4.59
C VAL A 42 4.91 14.24 -6.06
N GLY A 43 6.02 14.49 -6.78
CA GLY A 43 6.07 14.81 -8.20
C GLY A 43 7.35 14.27 -8.83
N LEU A 44 7.28 13.94 -10.12
CA LEU A 44 8.43 13.58 -10.93
C LEU A 44 8.17 13.84 -12.42
N ALA A 45 9.07 14.60 -13.05
CA ALA A 45 9.11 14.86 -14.48
C ALA A 45 10.08 13.91 -15.20
N ALA A 46 9.77 13.54 -16.44
CA ALA A 46 10.59 12.62 -17.21
C ALA A 46 12.07 13.06 -17.40
N PRO A 47 12.40 14.37 -17.54
CA PRO A 47 13.78 14.82 -17.53
C PRO A 47 14.54 14.41 -16.26
N GLN A 48 13.89 14.39 -15.10
CA GLN A 48 14.52 13.98 -13.83
C GLN A 48 14.88 12.48 -13.79
N VAL A 49 14.40 11.66 -14.74
CA VAL A 49 14.85 10.27 -14.92
C VAL A 49 15.69 10.08 -16.19
N GLY A 50 16.11 11.18 -16.82
CA GLY A 50 17.00 11.19 -17.98
C GLY A 50 16.27 11.09 -19.32
N LEU A 51 14.97 11.36 -19.36
CA LEU A 51 14.16 11.24 -20.57
C LEU A 51 13.66 12.61 -21.02
N GLY A 52 14.07 13.03 -22.22
CA GLY A 52 13.67 14.31 -22.82
C GLY A 52 12.24 14.31 -23.39
N THR A 53 11.26 13.73 -22.69
CA THR A 53 9.86 13.66 -23.12
C THR A 53 8.94 14.46 -22.20
N ARG A 54 7.90 15.10 -22.74
CA ARG A 54 6.98 15.93 -21.96
C ARG A 54 5.95 15.07 -21.21
N LEU A 55 6.38 14.53 -20.08
CA LEU A 55 5.56 13.70 -19.20
C LEU A 55 5.89 14.03 -17.74
N ILE A 56 4.86 14.24 -16.93
CA ILE A 56 4.98 14.35 -15.47
C ILE A 56 4.05 13.35 -14.80
N VAL A 57 4.44 12.93 -13.61
CA VAL A 57 3.58 12.23 -12.66
C VAL A 57 3.57 12.99 -11.34
N ALA A 58 2.43 12.99 -10.63
CA ALA A 58 2.31 13.60 -9.31
C ALA A 58 1.34 12.79 -8.45
N ASP A 59 1.53 12.72 -7.13
CA ASP A 59 0.62 12.03 -6.22
C ASP A 59 0.62 12.76 -4.86
N VAL A 60 -0.43 13.56 -4.63
CA VAL A 60 -0.61 14.34 -3.40
C VAL A 60 -1.59 13.67 -2.41
N GLY A 61 -1.89 12.38 -2.61
CA GLY A 61 -2.70 11.56 -1.70
C GLY A 61 -4.00 11.01 -2.30
N ASP A 62 -4.56 11.68 -3.30
CA ASP A 62 -5.81 11.26 -3.95
C ASP A 62 -5.62 10.22 -5.06
N GLY A 63 -4.38 9.84 -5.33
CA GLY A 63 -3.99 8.99 -6.45
C GLY A 63 -3.11 9.74 -7.44
N PRO A 64 -2.44 9.02 -8.34
CA PRO A 64 -1.47 9.64 -9.21
C PRO A 64 -2.17 10.43 -10.31
N TYR A 65 -1.61 11.57 -10.68
CA TYR A 65 -1.82 12.26 -11.93
C TYR A 65 -0.77 11.77 -12.93
N VAL A 66 -1.18 11.50 -14.17
CA VAL A 66 -0.28 11.18 -15.28
C VAL A 66 -0.61 12.15 -16.40
N LEU A 67 0.24 13.16 -16.59
CA LEU A 67 -0.03 14.27 -17.50
C LEU A 67 0.99 14.27 -18.63
N VAL A 68 0.50 14.01 -19.84
CA VAL A 68 1.28 14.03 -21.09
C VAL A 68 1.14 15.41 -21.73
N ASN A 69 2.25 16.00 -22.14
CA ASN A 69 2.30 17.35 -22.71
C ASN A 69 1.57 18.43 -21.89
N PRO A 70 1.72 18.48 -20.55
CA PRO A 70 1.00 19.45 -19.75
C PRO A 70 1.42 20.89 -20.07
N ARG A 71 0.45 21.81 -19.99
CA ARG A 71 0.63 23.26 -20.11
C ARG A 71 -0.30 23.98 -19.14
N ILE A 72 0.23 24.97 -18.41
CA ILE A 72 -0.58 25.89 -17.61
C ILE A 72 -1.32 26.84 -18.56
N VAL A 73 -2.64 26.87 -18.49
CA VAL A 73 -3.50 27.73 -19.34
C VAL A 73 -4.08 28.92 -18.59
N SER A 74 -4.17 28.84 -17.27
CA SER A 74 -4.50 29.96 -16.39
C SER A 74 -3.80 29.78 -15.04
N SER A 75 -3.56 30.90 -14.37
CA SER A 75 -2.97 30.95 -13.04
C SER A 75 -3.44 32.19 -12.31
N SER A 76 -3.68 32.10 -10.99
CA SER A 76 -4.07 33.25 -10.19
C SER A 76 -3.58 33.15 -8.74
N GLY A 77 -3.50 34.30 -8.06
CA GLY A 77 -2.84 34.42 -6.75
C GLY A 77 -1.32 34.32 -6.86
N THR A 78 -0.64 34.72 -5.79
CA THR A 78 0.82 34.59 -5.67
C THR A 78 1.16 34.23 -4.23
N GLY A 79 1.88 33.12 -4.05
CA GLY A 79 2.37 32.67 -2.76
C GLY A 79 3.86 32.34 -2.83
N VAL A 80 4.56 32.54 -1.72
CA VAL A 80 5.97 32.17 -1.55
C VAL A 80 6.03 31.06 -0.52
N ASP A 81 6.72 29.97 -0.84
CA ASP A 81 6.92 28.86 0.08
C ASP A 81 8.14 28.03 -0.33
N TRP A 82 8.52 27.09 0.53
CA TRP A 82 9.65 26.21 0.33
C TRP A 82 9.31 25.01 -0.57
N GLU A 83 10.21 24.74 -1.51
CA GLU A 83 10.18 23.61 -2.42
C GLU A 83 11.43 22.75 -2.24
N GLY A 84 11.24 21.43 -2.24
CA GLY A 84 12.31 20.46 -2.43
C GLY A 84 12.24 19.83 -3.81
N CYS A 85 13.36 19.36 -4.35
CA CYS A 85 13.42 18.67 -5.63
C CYS A 85 14.22 17.36 -5.50
N LEU A 86 13.70 16.28 -6.10
CA LEU A 86 14.40 14.99 -6.09
C LEU A 86 15.74 15.03 -6.84
N SER A 87 15.90 15.95 -7.79
CA SER A 87 17.16 16.18 -8.51
C SER A 87 18.18 17.06 -7.74
N TYR A 88 17.76 17.70 -6.65
CA TYR A 88 18.59 18.55 -5.79
C TYR A 88 18.44 18.11 -4.33
N PRO A 89 18.81 16.87 -3.99
CA PRO A 89 18.59 16.32 -2.66
C PRO A 89 19.34 17.13 -1.59
N GLY A 90 18.64 17.49 -0.51
CA GLY A 90 19.22 18.24 0.61
C GLY A 90 19.23 19.76 0.41
N LEU A 91 18.61 20.26 -0.67
CA LEU A 91 18.33 21.67 -0.86
C LEU A 91 16.83 21.92 -0.77
N LEU A 92 16.46 22.97 -0.04
CA LEU A 92 15.18 23.62 -0.15
C LEU A 92 15.37 24.99 -0.80
N ALA A 93 14.48 25.36 -1.71
CA ALA A 93 14.46 26.66 -2.34
C ALA A 93 13.14 27.36 -2.01
N GLU A 94 13.22 28.63 -1.62
CA GLU A 94 12.05 29.48 -1.47
C GLU A 94 11.65 29.99 -2.85
N VAL A 95 10.46 29.59 -3.32
CA VAL A 95 9.99 29.83 -4.69
C VAL A 95 8.64 30.53 -4.66
N GLU A 96 8.48 31.53 -5.53
CA GLU A 96 7.21 32.19 -5.76
C GLU A 96 6.40 31.45 -6.84
N ARG A 97 5.15 31.11 -6.53
CA ARG A 97 4.23 30.35 -7.38
C ARG A 97 2.85 30.98 -7.41
N ALA A 98 2.09 30.68 -8.44
CA ALA A 98 0.66 30.94 -8.41
C ALA A 98 -0.02 30.02 -7.39
N GLU A 99 -0.98 30.55 -6.61
CA GLU A 99 -1.73 29.78 -5.61
C GLU A 99 -2.71 28.81 -6.27
N THR A 100 -3.20 29.17 -7.47
CA THR A 100 -4.08 28.35 -8.28
C THR A 100 -3.57 28.27 -9.71
N VAL A 101 -3.73 27.10 -10.34
CA VAL A 101 -3.44 26.88 -11.76
C VAL A 101 -4.47 25.97 -12.40
N THR A 102 -4.77 26.21 -13.68
CA THR A 102 -5.43 25.22 -14.53
C THR A 102 -4.39 24.69 -15.53
N VAL A 103 -4.21 23.36 -15.53
CA VAL A 103 -3.32 22.65 -16.43
C VAL A 103 -4.14 21.90 -17.47
N GLU A 104 -3.87 22.18 -18.75
CA GLU A 104 -4.34 21.40 -19.88
C GLU A 104 -3.27 20.34 -20.21
N ALA A 105 -3.70 19.09 -20.39
CA ALA A 105 -2.81 17.97 -20.73
C ALA A 105 -3.55 16.92 -21.55
N VAL A 106 -2.82 15.88 -21.92
CA VAL A 106 -3.36 14.64 -22.49
C VAL A 106 -3.12 13.51 -21.49
N GLY A 107 -4.12 12.66 -21.29
CA GLY A 107 -3.98 11.44 -20.52
C GLY A 107 -3.13 10.39 -21.25
N PRO A 108 -2.65 9.35 -20.56
CA PRO A 108 -1.88 8.29 -21.20
C PRO A 108 -2.70 7.43 -22.18
N ASP A 109 -4.03 7.58 -22.20
CA ASP A 109 -4.93 7.01 -23.21
C ASP A 109 -5.16 7.92 -24.43
N GLY A 110 -4.54 9.10 -24.46
CA GLY A 110 -4.66 10.05 -25.56
C GLY A 110 -5.85 11.01 -25.44
N LYS A 111 -6.65 10.92 -24.37
CA LYS A 111 -7.79 11.83 -24.19
C LYS A 111 -7.35 13.15 -23.53
N PRO A 112 -8.00 14.29 -23.87
CA PRO A 112 -7.75 15.54 -23.17
C PRO A 112 -8.08 15.44 -21.67
N VAL A 113 -7.26 16.09 -20.83
CA VAL A 113 -7.42 16.16 -19.38
C VAL A 113 -7.18 17.60 -18.93
N TRP A 114 -8.03 18.09 -18.02
CA TRP A 114 -7.84 19.36 -17.32
C TRP A 114 -7.69 19.09 -15.83
N VAL A 115 -6.69 19.72 -15.22
CA VAL A 115 -6.45 19.64 -13.78
C VAL A 115 -6.46 21.04 -13.21
N GLU A 116 -7.38 21.28 -12.28
CA GLU A 116 -7.39 22.46 -11.43
C GLU A 116 -6.57 22.14 -10.17
N GLY A 117 -5.50 22.88 -9.97
CA GLY A 117 -4.64 22.79 -8.79
C GLY A 117 -4.80 24.02 -7.92
N GLU A 118 -4.87 23.81 -6.61
CA GLU A 118 -4.80 24.86 -5.59
C GLU A 118 -3.73 24.50 -4.55
N GLY A 119 -3.09 25.52 -3.98
CA GLY A 119 -2.13 25.39 -2.88
C GLY A 119 -1.00 24.44 -3.22
N PHE A 120 -0.88 23.35 -2.46
CA PHE A 120 0.20 22.37 -2.64
C PHE A 120 0.17 21.67 -4.00
N LEU A 121 -1.01 21.32 -4.53
CA LEU A 121 -1.11 20.70 -5.85
C LEU A 121 -0.72 21.68 -6.96
N ALA A 122 -1.14 22.95 -6.86
CA ALA A 122 -0.76 23.98 -7.81
C ALA A 122 0.77 24.15 -7.89
N ARG A 123 1.43 24.11 -6.73
CA ARG A 123 2.89 24.17 -6.61
C ARG A 123 3.57 22.98 -7.29
N VAL A 124 3.15 21.76 -6.96
CA VAL A 124 3.71 20.54 -7.57
C VAL A 124 3.56 20.56 -9.09
N LEU A 125 2.39 20.93 -9.61
CA LEU A 125 2.17 21.01 -11.06
C LEU A 125 3.10 22.03 -11.73
N GLN A 126 3.23 23.23 -11.17
CA GLN A 126 4.14 24.26 -11.69
C GLN A 126 5.60 23.79 -11.66
N HIS A 127 6.03 23.16 -10.57
CA HIS A 127 7.37 22.62 -10.40
C HIS A 127 7.70 21.53 -11.44
N GLU A 128 6.82 20.56 -11.62
CA GLU A 128 7.09 19.49 -12.59
C GLU A 128 7.02 19.98 -14.04
N ILE A 129 6.18 20.98 -14.34
CA ILE A 129 6.11 21.60 -15.67
C ILE A 129 7.39 22.41 -15.96
N ASP A 130 7.95 23.11 -14.98
CA ASP A 130 9.25 23.78 -15.13
C ASP A 130 10.34 22.81 -15.56
N HIS A 131 10.40 21.62 -14.93
CA HIS A 131 11.35 20.59 -15.33
C HIS A 131 11.17 20.14 -16.79
N LEU A 132 9.95 20.16 -17.34
CA LEU A 132 9.72 19.89 -18.76
C LEU A 132 10.23 21.01 -19.67
N ASP A 133 10.38 22.22 -19.15
CA ASP A 133 10.89 23.38 -19.87
C ASP A 133 12.38 23.63 -19.64
N GLY A 134 13.05 22.74 -18.91
CA GLY A 134 14.47 22.85 -18.60
C GLY A 134 14.78 23.86 -17.50
N VAL A 135 13.77 24.24 -16.71
CA VAL A 135 13.89 25.14 -15.56
C VAL A 135 13.95 24.28 -14.30
N VAL A 136 14.96 24.50 -13.47
CA VAL A 136 15.13 23.81 -12.19
C VAL A 136 14.79 24.73 -11.02
N ILE A 137 14.59 24.17 -9.83
CA ILE A 137 14.23 24.98 -8.64
C ILE A 137 15.20 26.13 -8.36
N LEU A 138 16.49 25.95 -8.66
CA LEU A 138 17.52 26.96 -8.42
C LEU A 138 17.39 28.16 -9.37
N ASP A 139 16.78 27.98 -10.54
CA ASP A 139 16.54 29.08 -11.49
C ASP A 139 15.42 30.01 -11.01
N ARG A 140 14.55 29.53 -10.10
CA ARG A 140 13.45 30.30 -9.49
C ARG A 140 13.69 30.69 -8.03
N ALA A 141 14.79 30.22 -7.43
CA ALA A 141 15.03 30.38 -6.00
C ALA A 141 15.25 31.86 -5.63
N ARG A 142 14.45 32.35 -4.68
CA ARG A 142 14.70 33.65 -4.01
C ARG A 142 15.78 33.51 -2.94
N SER A 143 15.71 32.40 -2.21
CA SER A 143 16.68 31.98 -1.22
C SER A 143 16.82 30.45 -1.24
N VAL A 144 17.94 29.91 -0.76
CA VAL A 144 18.21 28.48 -0.73
C VAL A 144 18.77 28.09 0.63
N GLU A 145 18.21 27.04 1.22
CA GLU A 145 18.68 26.44 2.46
C GLU A 145 19.19 25.02 2.22
N LYS A 146 20.29 24.67 2.90
CA LYS A 146 20.76 23.29 2.99
C LYS A 146 20.07 22.63 4.16
N VAL A 147 19.42 21.51 3.89
CA VAL A 147 18.80 20.68 4.93
C VAL A 147 19.59 19.41 5.07
N GLU A 148 20.01 19.12 6.30
CA GLU A 148 20.67 17.85 6.59
C GLU A 148 19.69 16.70 6.29
N PRO A 149 20.19 15.60 5.72
CA PRO A 149 19.36 14.41 5.57
C PRO A 149 18.86 13.96 6.95
N GLU A 150 17.54 13.87 7.11
CA GLU A 150 16.91 13.25 8.29
C GLU A 150 17.57 11.88 8.58
N PRO A 151 17.92 11.56 9.84
CA PRO A 151 18.45 10.25 10.20
C PRO A 151 17.49 9.13 9.76
N GLY A 152 17.98 8.18 8.96
CA GLY A 152 17.17 7.10 8.36
C GLY A 152 16.91 7.22 6.85
N ARG A 153 17.53 8.20 6.17
CA ARG A 153 17.52 8.41 4.71
C ARG A 153 18.37 7.39 3.92
N GLU A 154 18.45 6.13 4.36
CA GLU A 154 19.00 5.07 3.51
C GLU A 154 17.99 4.74 2.41
N VAL A 155 18.38 4.98 1.17
CA VAL A 155 17.70 4.39 0.01
C VAL A 155 17.79 2.89 0.21
N LYS A 156 16.66 2.24 0.55
CA LYS A 156 16.60 0.78 0.62
C LYS A 156 17.06 0.24 -0.74
N THR A 157 18.29 -0.24 -0.80
CA THR A 157 18.70 -1.16 -1.86
C THR A 157 17.76 -2.35 -1.72
N VAL A 158 17.05 -2.64 -2.80
CA VAL A 158 16.22 -3.85 -2.89
C VAL A 158 17.16 -5.02 -2.58
N PRO A 159 16.90 -5.84 -1.55
CA PRO A 159 17.71 -7.03 -1.31
C PRO A 159 17.65 -7.89 -2.57
N GLU A 160 18.80 -8.34 -3.07
CA GLU A 160 18.83 -9.42 -4.06
C GLU A 160 17.98 -10.56 -3.54
N VAL A 161 16.86 -10.81 -4.21
CA VAL A 161 16.08 -12.03 -4.00
C VAL A 161 17.00 -13.18 -4.36
N ALA A 162 17.49 -13.86 -3.33
CA ALA A 162 18.35 -15.04 -3.48
C ALA A 162 17.56 -16.14 -4.18
N THR A 163 17.59 -16.14 -5.51
CA THR A 163 17.22 -17.29 -6.32
C THR A 163 18.34 -18.30 -6.16
N ARG A 164 18.17 -19.26 -5.25
CA ARG A 164 19.05 -20.42 -5.17
C ARG A 164 18.87 -21.26 -6.44
N THR A 165 19.67 -20.96 -7.46
CA THR A 165 19.95 -21.86 -8.57
C THR A 165 21.45 -22.10 -8.58
N GLY A 166 21.85 -23.27 -8.08
CA GLY A 166 23.23 -23.70 -8.11
C GLY A 166 23.53 -24.36 -9.46
N VAL A 167 24.43 -23.77 -10.24
CA VAL A 167 25.30 -24.50 -11.18
C VAL A 167 26.67 -23.83 -11.16
N ALA A 168 27.71 -24.63 -11.00
CA ALA A 168 29.11 -24.23 -10.86
C ALA A 168 29.69 -23.61 -12.15
N GLY A 169 30.72 -22.80 -11.98
CA GLY A 169 31.15 -21.79 -12.95
C GLY A 169 32.20 -22.22 -13.98
N SER A 170 32.52 -21.26 -14.85
CA SER A 170 33.85 -21.10 -15.44
C SER A 170 34.06 -19.66 -15.91
N THR A 171 35.32 -19.26 -15.87
CA THR A 171 35.93 -17.93 -15.78
C THR A 171 35.96 -17.08 -17.05
N GLY A 172 35.78 -15.76 -16.86
CA GLY A 172 36.65 -14.66 -17.35
C GLY A 172 36.77 -14.35 -18.84
N ASN A 173 36.40 -13.13 -19.27
CA ASN A 173 37.35 -12.10 -19.74
C ASN A 173 36.65 -10.74 -19.98
N SER A 174 37.44 -9.68 -19.99
CA SER A 174 37.06 -8.27 -19.94
C SER A 174 37.00 -7.55 -21.30
N LEU A 175 36.29 -6.42 -21.30
CA LEU A 175 36.43 -5.18 -22.09
C LEU A 175 35.69 -4.98 -23.43
N ALA A 176 35.12 -3.76 -23.49
CA ALA A 176 34.88 -2.88 -24.64
C ALA A 176 33.55 -2.96 -25.39
N GLY A 177 32.71 -1.94 -25.13
CA GLY A 177 32.13 -1.07 -26.15
C GLY A 177 31.05 -1.64 -27.06
N GLU A 178 29.79 -1.39 -26.72
CA GLU A 178 28.69 -1.11 -27.65
C GLU A 178 27.51 -0.53 -26.86
N GLY A 179 26.74 0.40 -27.46
CA GLY A 179 25.70 1.21 -26.81
C GLY A 179 24.56 0.39 -26.18
N PRO A 180 23.55 1.03 -25.55
CA PRO A 180 22.46 0.30 -24.90
C PRO A 180 21.50 -0.26 -25.96
N GLY A 181 21.96 -1.27 -26.67
CA GLY A 181 21.18 -2.20 -27.45
C GLY A 181 20.38 -3.07 -26.48
N ASN A 182 19.08 -2.96 -26.62
CA ASN A 182 18.05 -3.77 -26.00
C ASN A 182 18.36 -5.28 -26.12
N GLN A 183 18.91 -5.87 -25.06
CA GLN A 183 19.07 -7.33 -24.89
C GLN A 183 18.48 -7.70 -23.52
N ALA A 184 17.15 -7.59 -23.39
CA ALA A 184 16.42 -8.31 -22.36
C ALA A 184 15.74 -9.49 -23.06
N GLY A 185 16.02 -10.72 -22.62
CA GLY A 185 15.31 -11.92 -23.07
C GLY A 185 13.81 -11.65 -22.96
N GLY A 186 13.14 -11.53 -24.11
CA GLY A 186 11.79 -10.97 -24.17
C GLY A 186 10.77 -11.96 -23.66
N VAL A 187 10.28 -11.75 -22.44
CA VAL A 187 9.03 -12.35 -21.96
C VAL A 187 7.94 -12.05 -22.99
N THR A 188 7.21 -13.07 -23.45
CA THR A 188 6.08 -12.87 -24.36
C THR A 188 5.00 -12.07 -23.62
N PRO A 189 4.67 -10.83 -24.02
CA PRO A 189 3.77 -9.98 -23.26
C PRO A 189 2.37 -10.60 -23.14
N LEU A 190 1.93 -10.86 -21.91
CA LEU A 190 0.55 -11.27 -21.62
C LEU A 190 -0.40 -10.08 -21.56
N ARG A 191 -1.65 -10.30 -21.97
CA ARG A 191 -2.78 -9.39 -21.76
C ARG A 191 -3.46 -9.72 -20.44
N VAL A 192 -3.37 -8.83 -19.47
CA VAL A 192 -3.79 -9.05 -18.08
C VAL A 192 -5.06 -8.28 -17.76
N ALA A 193 -6.07 -8.95 -17.20
CA ALA A 193 -7.12 -8.26 -16.46
C ALA A 193 -6.74 -8.18 -14.98
N PHE A 194 -6.83 -6.99 -14.39
CA PHE A 194 -6.57 -6.83 -12.96
C PHE A 194 -7.89 -6.70 -12.18
N MET A 195 -8.11 -7.54 -11.17
CA MET A 195 -9.31 -7.54 -10.35
C MET A 195 -8.96 -7.20 -8.89
N GLY A 196 -9.41 -6.05 -8.41
CA GLY A 196 -9.10 -5.62 -7.04
C GLY A 196 -9.88 -4.39 -6.61
N THR A 197 -9.93 -4.14 -5.30
CA THR A 197 -10.66 -2.99 -4.73
C THR A 197 -9.85 -2.16 -3.73
N PRO A 198 -9.24 -2.75 -2.67
CA PRO A 198 -8.66 -1.96 -1.58
C PRO A 198 -7.27 -1.44 -1.93
N VAL A 199 -6.70 -0.65 -1.03
CA VAL A 199 -5.31 -0.13 -1.14
C VAL A 199 -4.30 -1.27 -1.25
N PHE A 200 -4.55 -2.43 -0.62
CA PHE A 200 -3.72 -3.64 -0.75
C PHE A 200 -3.48 -4.10 -2.19
N ALA A 201 -4.44 -3.86 -3.08
CA ALA A 201 -4.38 -4.29 -4.47
C ALA A 201 -3.61 -3.29 -5.36
N ARG A 202 -3.41 -2.05 -4.90
CA ARG A 202 -2.82 -0.98 -5.70
C ARG A 202 -1.37 -1.28 -6.11
N PRO A 203 -0.46 -1.72 -5.21
CA PRO A 203 0.92 -2.00 -5.62
C PRO A 203 1.01 -3.05 -6.73
N THR A 204 0.17 -4.09 -6.69
CA THR A 204 0.14 -5.11 -7.76
C THR A 204 -0.26 -4.52 -9.11
N LEU A 205 -1.30 -3.68 -9.17
CA LEU A 205 -1.66 -2.99 -10.42
C LEU A 205 -0.51 -2.13 -10.95
N GLU A 206 0.16 -1.39 -10.07
CA GLU A 206 1.26 -0.49 -10.45
C GLU A 206 2.49 -1.25 -10.96
N VAL A 207 2.82 -2.39 -10.34
CA VAL A 207 3.88 -3.29 -10.82
C VAL A 207 3.53 -3.86 -12.19
N LEU A 208 2.28 -4.31 -12.39
CA LEU A 208 1.82 -4.80 -13.70
C LEU A 208 1.90 -3.71 -14.78
N LEU A 209 1.52 -2.47 -14.46
CA LEU A 209 1.63 -1.34 -15.39
C LEU A 209 3.08 -1.00 -15.74
N ALA A 210 4.01 -1.16 -14.80
CA ALA A 210 5.44 -0.94 -15.01
C ALA A 210 6.17 -2.09 -15.74
N SER A 211 5.52 -3.24 -15.85
CA SER A 211 6.08 -4.49 -16.40
C SER A 211 6.11 -4.54 -17.94
N GLY A 212 6.55 -5.68 -18.49
CA GLY A 212 6.45 -5.98 -19.92
C GLY A 212 5.05 -6.40 -20.37
N HIS A 213 4.14 -6.72 -19.45
CA HIS A 213 2.77 -7.12 -19.77
C HIS A 213 1.88 -5.93 -20.15
N THR A 214 0.69 -6.22 -20.67
CA THR A 214 -0.32 -5.21 -21.01
C THR A 214 -1.55 -5.39 -20.12
N VAL A 215 -1.85 -4.40 -19.27
CA VAL A 215 -3.12 -4.38 -18.53
C VAL A 215 -4.25 -4.01 -19.49
N ALA A 216 -5.09 -4.99 -19.83
CA ALA A 216 -6.20 -4.84 -20.78
C ALA A 216 -7.39 -4.08 -20.17
N GLY A 217 -7.60 -4.23 -18.86
CA GLY A 217 -8.66 -3.54 -18.12
C GLY A 217 -8.62 -3.89 -16.64
N VAL A 218 -9.36 -3.10 -15.86
CA VAL A 218 -9.47 -3.23 -14.41
C VAL A 218 -10.90 -3.55 -14.01
N VAL A 219 -11.06 -4.52 -13.12
CA VAL A 219 -12.33 -4.97 -12.54
C VAL A 219 -12.31 -4.58 -11.06
N THR A 220 -13.29 -3.80 -10.63
CA THR A 220 -13.43 -3.35 -9.22
C THR A 220 -14.88 -3.48 -8.79
N ARG A 221 -15.12 -3.45 -7.48
CA ARG A 221 -16.48 -3.29 -6.95
C ARG A 221 -16.96 -1.84 -7.19
N PRO A 222 -18.29 -1.63 -7.28
CA PRO A 222 -18.88 -0.31 -7.34
C PRO A 222 -18.46 0.57 -6.16
N ASP A 223 -18.42 1.87 -6.40
CA ASP A 223 -18.12 2.85 -5.36
C ASP A 223 -19.11 2.71 -4.20
N ARG A 224 -18.56 2.70 -2.98
CA ARG A 224 -19.37 2.63 -1.76
C ARG A 224 -19.21 3.92 -0.98
N ALA A 225 -20.27 4.28 -0.27
CA ALA A 225 -20.24 5.34 0.71
C ALA A 225 -19.08 5.11 1.71
N ALA A 226 -18.21 6.10 1.84
CA ALA A 226 -17.08 6.15 2.74
C ALA A 226 -17.16 7.40 3.62
N GLY A 227 -16.43 7.41 4.73
CA GLY A 227 -16.42 8.52 5.69
C GLY A 227 -17.58 8.49 6.71
N ARG A 228 -17.52 9.42 7.66
CA ARG A 228 -18.50 9.51 8.77
C ARG A 228 -19.90 9.83 8.22
N GLY A 229 -20.85 8.92 8.40
CA GLY A 229 -22.23 9.07 7.93
C GLY A 229 -22.47 8.70 6.45
N GLY A 230 -21.48 8.12 5.76
CA GLY A 230 -21.66 7.62 4.39
C GLY A 230 -21.95 8.70 3.33
N ARG A 231 -21.63 9.97 3.62
CA ARG A 231 -21.97 11.12 2.77
C ARG A 231 -21.03 11.31 1.58
N THR A 232 -19.89 10.63 1.56
CA THR A 232 -18.88 10.75 0.49
C THR A 232 -18.75 9.44 -0.23
N VAL A 233 -19.12 9.40 -1.51
CA VAL A 233 -18.85 8.26 -2.39
C VAL A 233 -17.46 8.46 -2.97
N LEU A 234 -16.47 7.78 -2.40
CA LEU A 234 -15.10 7.82 -2.91
C LEU A 234 -14.86 6.61 -3.82
N PRO A 235 -14.30 6.82 -5.02
CA PRO A 235 -13.86 5.70 -5.86
C PRO A 235 -12.83 4.82 -5.15
N SER A 236 -12.87 3.52 -5.42
CA SER A 236 -11.90 2.57 -4.86
C SER A 236 -10.46 2.98 -5.21
N ALA A 237 -9.49 2.56 -4.37
CA ALA A 237 -8.07 2.89 -4.62
C ALA A 237 -7.61 2.38 -5.99
N VAL A 238 -8.06 1.18 -6.36
CA VAL A 238 -7.80 0.57 -7.67
C VAL A 238 -8.47 1.34 -8.80
N LYS A 239 -9.72 1.80 -8.61
CA LYS A 239 -10.43 2.61 -9.62
C LYS A 239 -9.75 3.94 -9.89
N ARG A 240 -9.30 4.63 -8.84
CA ARG A 240 -8.56 5.90 -8.99
C ARG A 240 -7.26 5.69 -9.75
N ALA A 241 -6.49 4.67 -9.38
CA ALA A 241 -5.27 4.30 -10.11
C ALA A 241 -5.58 3.96 -11.57
N ALA A 242 -6.58 3.12 -11.85
CA ALA A 242 -6.94 2.74 -13.21
C ALA A 242 -7.32 3.94 -14.10
N ARG A 243 -8.10 4.88 -13.55
CA ARG A 243 -8.48 6.12 -14.25
C ARG A 243 -7.28 7.02 -14.54
N ALA A 244 -6.35 7.14 -13.61
CA ALA A 244 -5.11 7.90 -13.83
C ALA A 244 -4.30 7.39 -15.03
N PHE A 245 -4.32 6.07 -15.27
CA PHE A 245 -3.68 5.44 -16.41
C PHE A 245 -4.58 5.32 -17.64
N GLY A 246 -5.79 5.89 -17.62
CA GLY A 246 -6.75 5.81 -18.71
C GLY A 246 -7.06 4.36 -19.12
N LEU A 247 -7.16 3.47 -18.13
CA LEU A 247 -7.50 2.06 -18.34
C LEU A 247 -9.02 1.90 -18.42
N PRO A 248 -9.54 0.95 -19.22
CA PRO A 248 -10.92 0.50 -19.10
C PRO A 248 -11.19 0.01 -17.68
N VAL A 249 -12.27 0.49 -17.08
CA VAL A 249 -12.74 0.04 -15.76
C VAL A 249 -14.11 -0.60 -15.93
N TRP A 250 -14.24 -1.85 -15.49
CA TRP A 250 -15.52 -2.52 -15.31
C TRP A 250 -15.85 -2.57 -13.82
N GLU A 251 -17.08 -2.22 -13.49
CA GLU A 251 -17.59 -2.21 -12.12
C GLU A 251 -18.83 -3.08 -12.06
N GLY A 252 -18.92 -3.94 -11.06
CA GLY A 252 -20.06 -4.83 -10.91
C GLY A 252 -20.19 -5.41 -9.52
N THR A 253 -21.44 -5.62 -9.12
CA THR A 253 -21.81 -6.41 -7.95
C THR A 253 -21.53 -7.89 -8.19
N ALA A 254 -21.68 -8.72 -7.15
CA ALA A 254 -21.56 -10.17 -7.31
C ALA A 254 -22.51 -10.74 -8.37
N ARG A 255 -23.70 -10.16 -8.52
CA ARG A 255 -24.66 -10.55 -9.57
C ARG A 255 -24.13 -10.25 -10.97
N ASP A 256 -23.53 -9.08 -11.15
CA ASP A 256 -22.99 -8.64 -12.45
C ASP A 256 -21.76 -9.48 -12.85
N VAL A 257 -20.95 -9.89 -11.86
CA VAL A 257 -19.83 -10.82 -12.05
C VAL A 257 -20.31 -12.14 -12.65
N SER A 258 -21.38 -12.70 -12.08
CA SER A 258 -21.95 -13.95 -12.57
C SER A 258 -22.60 -13.84 -13.95
N SER A 259 -23.15 -12.69 -14.31
CA SER A 259 -23.94 -12.56 -15.56
C SER A 259 -23.17 -12.02 -16.76
N SER A 260 -22.06 -11.30 -16.57
CA SER A 260 -21.47 -10.51 -17.66
C SER A 260 -19.94 -10.41 -17.68
N LEU A 261 -19.25 -10.70 -16.57
CA LEU A 261 -17.81 -10.46 -16.50
C LEU A 261 -17.02 -11.37 -17.44
N ALA A 262 -17.43 -12.63 -17.60
CA ALA A 262 -16.75 -13.56 -18.52
C ALA A 262 -16.69 -13.01 -19.96
N ASP A 263 -17.78 -12.41 -20.45
CA ASP A 263 -17.82 -11.82 -21.80
C ASP A 263 -16.96 -10.56 -21.91
N VAL A 264 -16.88 -9.77 -20.84
CA VAL A 264 -15.97 -8.61 -20.78
C VAL A 264 -14.52 -9.07 -20.92
N LEU A 265 -14.11 -10.11 -20.16
CA LEU A 265 -12.76 -10.65 -20.22
C LEU A 265 -12.42 -11.22 -21.61
N ARG A 266 -13.37 -11.92 -22.24
CA ARG A 266 -13.21 -12.42 -23.63
C ARG A 266 -13.07 -11.28 -24.63
N ARG A 267 -13.91 -10.25 -24.55
CA ARG A 267 -13.84 -9.07 -25.43
C ARG A 267 -12.53 -8.30 -25.27
N TRP A 268 -11.95 -8.27 -24.07
CA TRP A 268 -10.64 -7.68 -23.82
C TRP A 268 -9.48 -8.56 -24.32
N GLY A 269 -9.73 -9.80 -24.73
CA GLY A 269 -8.72 -10.75 -25.18
C GLY A 269 -7.71 -11.03 -24.07
N VAL A 270 -8.21 -11.33 -22.87
CA VAL A 270 -7.39 -11.53 -21.66
C VAL A 270 -6.71 -12.90 -21.71
N ASP A 271 -5.39 -12.93 -21.57
CA ASP A 271 -4.62 -14.16 -21.41
C ASP A 271 -4.78 -14.70 -19.99
N VAL A 272 -4.69 -13.84 -18.99
CA VAL A 272 -4.71 -14.19 -17.56
C VAL A 272 -5.33 -13.08 -16.73
N ALA A 273 -6.09 -13.45 -15.71
CA ALA A 273 -6.58 -12.49 -14.73
C ALA A 273 -5.73 -12.54 -13.46
N VAL A 274 -5.37 -11.37 -12.91
CA VAL A 274 -4.71 -11.23 -11.61
C VAL A 274 -5.72 -10.66 -10.62
N VAL A 275 -6.02 -11.43 -9.59
CA VAL A 275 -7.03 -11.13 -8.56
C VAL A 275 -6.32 -10.81 -7.25
N VAL A 276 -6.65 -9.67 -6.65
CA VAL A 276 -6.06 -9.21 -5.39
C VAL A 276 -7.14 -8.55 -4.55
N ALA A 277 -7.55 -9.20 -3.46
CA ALA A 277 -8.54 -8.68 -2.52
C ALA A 277 -9.82 -8.12 -3.20
N TYR A 278 -10.34 -8.84 -4.19
CA TYR A 278 -11.53 -8.42 -4.96
C TYR A 278 -12.83 -8.57 -4.14
N GLY A 279 -12.92 -9.60 -3.30
CA GLY A 279 -14.02 -9.80 -2.35
C GLY A 279 -15.33 -10.29 -2.99
N VAL A 280 -15.25 -10.95 -4.15
CA VAL A 280 -16.37 -11.63 -4.81
C VAL A 280 -15.87 -13.00 -5.27
N ILE A 281 -16.68 -14.03 -5.03
CA ILE A 281 -16.42 -15.40 -5.51
C ILE A 281 -16.59 -15.40 -7.04
N LEU A 282 -15.60 -15.94 -7.76
CA LEU A 282 -15.63 -16.01 -9.21
C LEU A 282 -16.27 -17.34 -9.64
N PRO A 283 -17.35 -17.31 -10.44
CA PRO A 283 -17.92 -18.55 -10.98
C PRO A 283 -17.00 -19.16 -12.03
N HIS A 284 -17.21 -20.46 -12.30
CA HIS A 284 -16.44 -21.24 -13.28
C HIS A 284 -16.25 -20.52 -14.63
N GLU A 285 -17.31 -19.92 -15.16
CA GLU A 285 -17.26 -19.21 -16.46
C GLU A 285 -16.31 -18.01 -16.46
N VAL A 286 -16.13 -17.33 -15.32
CA VAL A 286 -15.18 -16.23 -15.16
C VAL A 286 -13.77 -16.77 -14.95
N LEU A 287 -13.61 -17.83 -14.15
CA LEU A 287 -12.32 -18.48 -13.89
C LEU A 287 -11.68 -19.03 -15.18
N THR A 288 -12.50 -19.52 -16.11
CA THR A 288 -12.07 -20.15 -17.36
C THR A 288 -12.10 -19.21 -18.57
N ALA A 289 -12.58 -17.98 -18.43
CA ALA A 289 -12.62 -17.02 -19.53
C ALA A 289 -11.22 -16.58 -20.02
N PRO A 290 -10.25 -16.29 -19.13
CA PRO A 290 -8.85 -16.12 -19.54
C PRO A 290 -8.22 -17.45 -19.93
N ARG A 291 -7.43 -17.46 -21.02
CA ARG A 291 -6.75 -18.66 -21.54
C ARG A 291 -5.87 -19.39 -20.51
N LEU A 292 -5.24 -18.64 -19.61
CA LEU A 292 -4.33 -19.12 -18.58
C LEU A 292 -4.98 -19.10 -17.18
N GLY A 293 -6.29 -18.85 -17.11
CA GLY A 293 -7.08 -18.80 -15.88
C GLY A 293 -6.89 -17.52 -15.04
N CYS A 294 -7.30 -17.62 -13.78
CA CYS A 294 -7.18 -16.56 -12.79
C CYS A 294 -6.11 -16.90 -11.75
N LEU A 295 -5.27 -15.92 -11.42
CA LEU A 295 -4.29 -16.01 -10.34
C LEU A 295 -4.74 -15.13 -9.18
N ASN A 296 -4.63 -15.61 -7.94
CA ASN A 296 -4.95 -14.82 -6.75
C ASN A 296 -3.70 -14.58 -5.90
N LEU A 297 -3.50 -13.34 -5.46
CA LEU A 297 -2.55 -13.00 -4.40
C LEU A 297 -3.26 -13.07 -3.04
N HIS A 298 -2.84 -14.02 -2.22
CA HIS A 298 -3.33 -14.23 -0.87
C HIS A 298 -2.32 -13.80 0.18
N ALA A 299 -2.76 -13.13 1.25
CA ALA A 299 -1.90 -12.53 2.27
C ALA A 299 -1.59 -13.47 3.45
N SER A 300 -1.32 -14.75 3.15
CA SER A 300 -0.78 -15.73 4.10
C SER A 300 0.12 -16.75 3.39
N LEU A 301 0.77 -17.61 4.19
CA LEU A 301 1.40 -18.84 3.72
C LEU A 301 0.33 -19.96 3.65
N LEU A 302 -0.31 -20.10 2.48
CA LEU A 302 -1.25 -21.20 2.25
C LEU A 302 -0.54 -22.55 2.37
N PRO A 303 -1.24 -23.60 2.86
CA PRO A 303 -2.69 -23.69 3.09
C PRO A 303 -3.23 -23.06 4.39
N ASP A 304 -2.38 -22.57 5.30
CA ASP A 304 -2.84 -21.91 6.52
C ASP A 304 -3.43 -20.52 6.23
N TYR A 305 -4.42 -20.13 7.03
CA TYR A 305 -5.12 -18.85 6.99
C TYR A 305 -5.86 -18.56 5.67
N ARG A 306 -6.51 -19.58 5.07
CA ARG A 306 -7.50 -19.36 3.99
C ARG A 306 -8.64 -18.45 4.47
N GLY A 307 -9.13 -17.56 3.60
CA GLY A 307 -10.25 -16.68 3.91
C GLY A 307 -9.87 -15.19 4.06
N PRO A 308 -10.83 -14.34 4.48
CA PRO A 308 -10.77 -12.91 4.22
C PRO A 308 -9.90 -12.06 5.17
N ALA A 309 -9.44 -12.57 6.32
CA ALA A 309 -8.71 -11.75 7.30
C ALA A 309 -7.35 -12.34 7.75
N PRO A 310 -6.49 -12.84 6.84
CA PRO A 310 -5.29 -13.58 7.22
C PRO A 310 -4.29 -12.74 8.03
N VAL A 311 -4.09 -11.47 7.67
CA VAL A 311 -3.13 -10.57 8.32
C VAL A 311 -3.42 -10.41 9.80
N GLN A 312 -4.68 -10.11 10.16
CA GLN A 312 -5.06 -9.88 11.54
C GLN A 312 -5.04 -11.19 12.34
N ARG A 313 -5.49 -12.29 11.75
CA ARG A 313 -5.56 -13.60 12.43
C ARG A 313 -4.17 -14.13 12.77
N VAL A 314 -3.20 -13.99 11.86
CA VAL A 314 -1.78 -14.32 12.11
C VAL A 314 -1.22 -13.57 13.33
N ILE A 315 -1.47 -12.26 13.44
CA ILE A 315 -1.00 -11.45 14.57
C ILE A 315 -1.70 -11.87 15.87
N MET A 316 -3.02 -12.07 15.82
CA MET A 316 -3.82 -12.50 16.98
C MET A 316 -3.36 -13.85 17.55
N ASP A 317 -3.06 -14.80 16.66
CA ASP A 317 -2.55 -16.12 17.02
C ASP A 317 -1.09 -16.06 17.50
N GLY A 318 -0.39 -14.96 17.25
CA GLY A 318 0.98 -14.74 17.68
C GLY A 318 2.00 -15.54 16.89
N ARG A 319 1.77 -15.69 15.58
CA ARG A 319 2.74 -16.32 14.67
C ARG A 319 3.93 -15.39 14.48
N ASP A 320 5.14 -15.97 14.50
CA ASP A 320 6.39 -15.23 14.25
C ASP A 320 6.67 -15.04 12.75
N VAL A 321 6.00 -15.81 11.90
CA VAL A 321 6.16 -15.81 10.44
C VAL A 321 4.81 -15.87 9.76
N THR A 322 4.67 -15.12 8.68
CA THR A 322 3.58 -15.19 7.71
C THR A 322 4.16 -15.04 6.30
N GLY A 323 3.35 -14.66 5.33
CA GLY A 323 3.83 -14.42 3.99
C GLY A 323 2.72 -14.08 3.01
N VAL A 324 3.08 -14.13 1.75
CA VAL A 324 2.16 -14.02 0.62
C VAL A 324 2.24 -15.28 -0.23
N THR A 325 1.10 -15.69 -0.79
CA THR A 325 1.02 -16.82 -1.71
C THR A 325 0.30 -16.40 -2.99
N VAL A 326 0.87 -16.74 -4.14
CA VAL A 326 0.16 -16.66 -5.42
C VAL A 326 -0.34 -18.05 -5.78
N ILE A 327 -1.65 -18.18 -5.99
CA ILE A 327 -2.30 -19.43 -6.40
C ILE A 327 -2.92 -19.29 -7.79
N ARG A 328 -3.06 -20.41 -8.50
CA ARG A 328 -4.05 -20.53 -9.58
C ARG A 328 -5.41 -20.79 -8.93
N MET A 329 -6.39 -19.94 -9.19
CA MET A 329 -7.73 -20.07 -8.61
C MET A 329 -8.47 -21.27 -9.19
N ASP A 330 -9.21 -21.95 -8.32
CA ASP A 330 -10.25 -22.94 -8.61
C ASP A 330 -11.61 -22.43 -8.06
N GLU A 331 -12.62 -23.29 -8.00
CA GLU A 331 -13.95 -22.92 -7.49
C GLU A 331 -14.01 -22.78 -5.96
N GLY A 332 -12.99 -23.27 -5.25
CA GLY A 332 -12.92 -23.18 -3.80
C GLY A 332 -12.37 -21.84 -3.31
N VAL A 333 -12.41 -21.64 -1.99
CA VAL A 333 -11.89 -20.42 -1.36
C VAL A 333 -10.43 -20.64 -0.98
N ASP A 334 -9.53 -20.03 -1.74
CA ASP A 334 -8.08 -20.08 -1.55
C ASP A 334 -7.50 -21.52 -1.57
N THR A 335 -8.14 -22.44 -2.31
CA THR A 335 -7.77 -23.87 -2.37
C THR A 335 -6.85 -24.25 -3.52
N GLY A 336 -6.82 -23.43 -4.58
CA GLY A 336 -6.09 -23.78 -5.79
C GLY A 336 -4.57 -23.86 -5.66
N ASP A 337 -3.93 -24.40 -6.70
CA ASP A 337 -2.52 -24.74 -6.69
C ASP A 337 -1.60 -23.54 -6.46
N ILE A 338 -0.60 -23.72 -5.61
CA ILE A 338 0.41 -22.71 -5.28
C ILE A 338 1.40 -22.58 -6.42
N LEU A 339 1.58 -21.35 -6.92
CA LEU A 339 2.57 -21.00 -7.94
C LEU A 339 3.82 -20.34 -7.35
N GLY A 340 3.68 -19.65 -6.21
CA GLY A 340 4.82 -19.00 -5.54
C GLY A 340 4.46 -18.54 -4.13
N GLN A 341 5.46 -18.50 -3.24
CA GLN A 341 5.33 -18.06 -1.85
C GLN A 341 6.55 -17.27 -1.41
N VAL A 342 6.34 -16.28 -0.55
CA VAL A 342 7.40 -15.52 0.12
C VAL A 342 7.07 -15.43 1.60
N GLU A 343 7.99 -15.86 2.45
CA GLU A 343 7.90 -15.76 3.90
C GLU A 343 8.33 -14.38 4.40
N VAL A 344 7.68 -13.92 5.46
CA VAL A 344 7.87 -12.60 6.07
C VAL A 344 7.79 -12.74 7.60
N PRO A 345 8.79 -12.24 8.36
CA PRO A 345 8.71 -12.23 9.81
C PRO A 345 7.63 -11.24 10.30
N VAL A 346 6.96 -11.62 11.39
CA VAL A 346 6.01 -10.79 12.12
C VAL A 346 6.73 -10.21 13.34
N GLY A 347 7.03 -8.92 13.30
CA GLY A 347 7.71 -8.22 14.38
C GLY A 347 6.85 -8.07 15.63
N GLY A 348 7.49 -7.95 16.80
CA GLY A 348 6.81 -7.71 18.08
C GLY A 348 5.94 -6.45 18.08
N ASP A 349 6.36 -5.44 17.32
CA ASP A 349 5.69 -4.14 17.18
C ASP A 349 4.86 -4.01 15.88
N ASP A 350 4.81 -5.05 15.05
CA ASP A 350 4.01 -5.01 13.82
C ASP A 350 2.52 -4.86 14.18
N THR A 351 1.88 -3.86 13.58
CA THR A 351 0.42 -3.72 13.58
C THR A 351 -0.19 -4.37 12.34
N GLY A 352 -1.50 -4.57 12.34
CA GLY A 352 -2.23 -5.04 11.17
C GLY A 352 -1.96 -4.18 9.94
N GLY A 353 -1.90 -2.85 10.09
CA GLY A 353 -1.56 -1.93 9.00
C GLY A 353 -0.13 -2.06 8.49
N VAL A 354 0.85 -2.10 9.39
CA VAL A 354 2.28 -2.21 9.00
C VAL A 354 2.55 -3.52 8.28
N LEU A 355 2.01 -4.64 8.80
CA LEU A 355 2.18 -5.94 8.17
C LEU A 355 1.41 -6.01 6.84
N HIS A 356 0.19 -5.46 6.78
CA HIS A 356 -0.60 -5.36 5.54
C HIS A 356 0.16 -4.65 4.42
N ASP A 357 0.77 -3.49 4.71
CA ASP A 357 1.49 -2.71 3.71
C ASP A 357 2.76 -3.45 3.25
N ARG A 358 3.49 -4.08 4.18
CA ARG A 358 4.67 -4.91 3.85
C ARG A 358 4.30 -6.08 2.93
N LEU A 359 3.20 -6.79 3.23
CA LEU A 359 2.72 -7.91 2.42
C LEU A 359 2.19 -7.45 1.05
N SER A 360 1.58 -6.27 0.97
CA SER A 360 1.07 -5.70 -0.28
C SER A 360 2.19 -5.46 -1.30
N GLU A 361 3.30 -4.86 -0.88
CA GLU A 361 4.46 -4.60 -1.73
C GLU A 361 5.17 -5.89 -2.15
N LEU A 362 5.50 -6.77 -1.18
CA LEU A 362 6.15 -8.05 -1.47
C LEU A 362 5.28 -8.97 -2.36
N GLY A 363 3.96 -8.94 -2.14
CA GLY A 363 3.00 -9.66 -2.96
C GLY A 363 2.93 -9.15 -4.39
N ALA A 364 3.08 -7.86 -4.62
CA ALA A 364 3.12 -7.28 -5.96
C ALA A 364 4.33 -7.78 -6.76
N ASP A 365 5.51 -7.81 -6.14
CA ASP A 365 6.73 -8.34 -6.76
C ASP A 365 6.62 -9.86 -7.04
N LEU A 366 6.05 -10.62 -6.09
CA LEU A 366 5.80 -12.06 -6.27
C LEU A 366 4.83 -12.34 -7.44
N VAL A 367 3.75 -11.55 -7.55
CA VAL A 367 2.79 -11.69 -8.67
C VAL A 367 3.48 -11.49 -10.00
N LEU A 368 4.34 -10.47 -10.13
CA LEU A 368 5.06 -10.23 -11.39
C LEU A 368 5.99 -11.39 -11.72
N ALA A 369 6.78 -11.86 -10.75
CA ALA A 369 7.68 -12.99 -10.95
C ALA A 369 6.94 -14.27 -11.39
N VAL A 370 5.79 -14.56 -10.78
CA VAL A 370 4.94 -15.70 -11.17
C VAL A 370 4.34 -15.48 -12.56
N LEU A 371 3.91 -14.26 -12.88
CA LEU A 371 3.33 -13.93 -14.18
C LEU A 371 4.34 -14.08 -15.32
N ASP A 372 5.60 -13.67 -15.11
CA ASP A 372 6.70 -13.89 -16.05
C ASP A 372 6.94 -15.40 -16.27
N GLN A 373 6.96 -16.20 -15.20
CA GLN A 373 7.07 -17.67 -15.31
C GLN A 373 5.89 -18.29 -16.07
N VAL A 374 4.67 -17.78 -15.86
CA VAL A 374 3.47 -18.23 -16.58
C VAL A 374 3.55 -17.87 -18.06
N ALA A 375 4.03 -16.66 -18.39
CA ALA A 375 4.21 -16.20 -19.76
C ALA A 375 5.23 -17.06 -20.54
N GLU A 376 6.27 -17.53 -19.86
CA GLU A 376 7.32 -18.37 -20.42
C GLU A 376 7.00 -19.88 -20.37
N GLY A 377 5.84 -20.27 -19.82
CA GLY A 377 5.46 -21.68 -19.67
C GLY A 377 6.31 -22.47 -18.67
N ARG A 378 7.01 -21.77 -17.77
CA ARG A 378 7.90 -22.35 -16.74
C ARG A 378 7.26 -22.44 -15.35
N ALA A 379 6.09 -21.85 -15.15
CA ALA A 379 5.39 -21.91 -13.86
C ALA A 379 4.98 -23.36 -13.54
N VAL A 380 5.30 -23.83 -12.33
CA VAL A 380 4.97 -25.18 -11.86
C VAL A 380 3.93 -25.08 -10.73
N PRO A 381 2.65 -25.37 -11.01
CA PRO A 381 1.62 -25.42 -9.99
C PRO A 381 1.89 -26.55 -8.99
N ARG A 382 1.78 -26.25 -7.69
CA ARG A 382 1.92 -27.22 -6.61
C ARG A 382 0.58 -27.36 -5.87
N PRO A 383 -0.08 -28.54 -5.90
CA PRO A 383 -1.28 -28.77 -5.13
C PRO A 383 -1.06 -28.52 -3.65
N GLN A 384 -2.03 -27.89 -3.00
CA GLN A 384 -2.03 -27.75 -1.54
C GLN A 384 -2.22 -29.14 -0.91
N PRO A 385 -1.47 -29.51 0.13
CA PRO A 385 -1.58 -30.83 0.75
C PRO A 385 -2.97 -31.01 1.40
N PRO A 386 -3.51 -32.25 1.45
CA PRO A 386 -4.73 -32.53 2.18
C PRO A 386 -4.47 -32.42 3.70
N GLY A 387 -5.45 -31.90 4.46
CA GLY A 387 -5.31 -31.78 5.91
C GLY A 387 -6.27 -30.76 6.53
N LEU A 388 -6.20 -30.64 7.86
CA LEU A 388 -6.83 -29.56 8.61
C LEU A 388 -5.84 -28.41 8.74
N PHE A 389 -6.26 -27.22 8.30
CA PHE A 389 -5.45 -26.00 8.33
C PHE A 389 -6.19 -24.91 9.08
N VAL A 390 -5.43 -23.94 9.59
CA VAL A 390 -6.01 -22.77 10.26
C VAL A 390 -6.79 -21.95 9.23
N THR A 391 -7.96 -21.44 9.59
CA THR A 391 -8.74 -20.55 8.72
C THR A 391 -8.68 -19.11 9.23
N ALA A 392 -8.89 -18.15 8.34
CA ALA A 392 -8.87 -16.73 8.64
C ALA A 392 -10.26 -16.10 8.42
N PRO A 393 -11.26 -16.42 9.27
CA PRO A 393 -12.62 -15.92 9.10
C PRO A 393 -12.68 -14.39 9.20
N LEU A 394 -13.69 -13.82 8.55
CA LEU A 394 -13.94 -12.38 8.54
C LEU A 394 -14.01 -11.85 9.98
N LEU A 395 -13.40 -10.68 10.21
CA LEU A 395 -13.50 -10.01 11.51
C LEU A 395 -14.95 -9.57 11.76
N GLY A 396 -15.45 -9.89 12.95
CA GLY A 396 -16.76 -9.48 13.44
C GLY A 396 -16.68 -8.52 14.64
N PRO A 397 -17.81 -7.93 15.07
CA PRO A 397 -17.84 -7.03 16.22
C PRO A 397 -17.27 -7.61 17.52
N SER A 398 -17.41 -8.93 17.72
CA SER A 398 -16.85 -9.64 18.89
C SER A 398 -15.32 -9.65 18.89
N ASP A 399 -14.68 -9.67 17.72
CA ASP A 399 -13.22 -9.61 17.61
C ASP A 399 -12.68 -8.24 18.07
N GLU A 400 -13.51 -7.19 18.04
CA GLU A 400 -13.11 -5.83 18.42
C GLU A 400 -13.12 -5.62 19.95
N VAL A 401 -13.86 -6.42 20.71
CA VAL A 401 -14.06 -6.20 22.16
C VAL A 401 -12.86 -6.79 22.91
N ILE A 402 -12.24 -5.98 23.77
CA ILE A 402 -11.19 -6.43 24.68
C ILE A 402 -11.87 -7.18 25.84
N ASP A 403 -11.55 -8.46 25.94
CA ASP A 403 -11.83 -9.28 27.11
C ASP A 403 -10.60 -9.25 28.03
N TRP A 404 -10.73 -8.51 29.14
CA TRP A 404 -9.65 -8.33 30.11
C TRP A 404 -9.28 -9.61 30.86
N SER A 405 -10.14 -10.64 30.85
CA SER A 405 -9.84 -11.94 31.47
C SER A 405 -8.78 -12.75 30.70
N ARG A 406 -8.43 -12.33 29.48
CA ARG A 406 -7.37 -12.97 28.68
C ARG A 406 -5.97 -12.53 29.14
N PRO A 407 -4.91 -13.29 28.84
CA PRO A 407 -3.54 -12.87 29.10
C PRO A 407 -3.17 -11.56 28.40
N ALA A 408 -2.38 -10.72 29.06
CA ALA A 408 -1.90 -9.43 28.54
C ALA A 408 -1.28 -9.54 27.14
N VAL A 409 -0.50 -10.60 26.87
CA VAL A 409 0.10 -10.86 25.55
C VAL A 409 -0.97 -11.05 24.47
N ALA A 410 -2.05 -11.78 24.77
CA ALA A 410 -3.12 -12.04 23.82
C ALA A 410 -3.94 -10.77 23.51
N ILE A 411 -4.20 -9.95 24.53
CA ILE A 411 -4.85 -8.65 24.35
C ILE A 411 -3.94 -7.69 23.57
N GLY A 412 -2.64 -7.65 23.88
CA GLY A 412 -1.65 -6.85 23.14
C GLY A 412 -1.60 -7.20 21.66
N ARG A 413 -1.64 -8.50 21.32
CA ARG A 413 -1.76 -8.98 19.93
C ARG A 413 -3.07 -8.54 19.27
N GLN A 414 -4.20 -8.63 19.96
CA GLN A 414 -5.50 -8.16 19.45
C GLN A 414 -5.47 -6.65 19.15
N VAL A 415 -4.93 -5.84 20.06
CA VAL A 415 -4.77 -4.38 19.89
C VAL A 415 -3.94 -4.08 18.64
N ARG A 416 -2.77 -4.71 18.48
CA ARG A 416 -1.91 -4.51 17.31
C ARG A 416 -2.56 -5.00 16.01
N ALA A 417 -3.17 -6.19 16.03
CA ALA A 417 -3.82 -6.78 14.85
C ALA A 417 -4.94 -5.90 14.28
N LEU A 418 -5.68 -5.20 15.15
CA LEU A 418 -6.81 -4.36 14.77
C LEU A 418 -6.43 -2.89 14.56
N ASN A 419 -5.14 -2.53 14.66
CA ASN A 419 -4.61 -1.21 14.35
C ASN A 419 -4.15 -1.17 12.87
N PRO A 420 -4.61 -0.19 12.04
CA PRO A 420 -5.41 0.99 12.39
C PRO A 420 -6.93 0.80 12.23
N ARG A 421 -7.38 -0.37 11.76
CA ARG A 421 -8.81 -0.68 11.59
C ARG A 421 -9.07 -2.16 11.87
N PRO A 422 -10.22 -2.51 12.47
CA PRO A 422 -11.29 -1.64 12.98
C PRO A 422 -10.97 -0.91 14.32
N GLY A 423 -9.94 -1.36 15.04
CA GLY A 423 -9.55 -0.89 16.37
C GLY A 423 -10.17 -1.71 17.50
N ALA A 424 -9.33 -2.29 18.36
CA ALA A 424 -9.77 -2.94 19.59
C ALA A 424 -10.38 -1.91 20.55
N HIS A 425 -11.38 -2.30 21.34
CA HIS A 425 -12.06 -1.38 22.24
C HIS A 425 -12.55 -2.04 23.52
N THR A 426 -12.72 -1.22 24.56
CA THR A 426 -13.34 -1.58 25.84
C THR A 426 -14.35 -0.50 26.22
N LEU A 427 -15.01 -0.69 27.36
CA LEU A 427 -15.78 0.35 28.04
C LEU A 427 -14.97 0.96 29.19
N PHE A 428 -15.16 2.25 29.43
CA PHE A 428 -14.76 2.95 30.65
C PHE A 428 -15.93 3.80 31.12
N ARG A 429 -16.44 3.53 32.32
CA ARG A 429 -17.65 4.20 32.88
C ARG A 429 -18.81 4.24 31.88
N GLY A 430 -19.10 3.09 31.25
CA GLY A 430 -20.17 2.91 30.27
C GLY A 430 -19.92 3.52 28.88
N ARG A 431 -18.75 4.14 28.64
CA ARG A 431 -18.42 4.76 27.34
C ARG A 431 -17.34 3.97 26.61
N ARG A 432 -17.53 3.78 25.30
CA ARG A 432 -16.57 3.10 24.43
C ARG A 432 -15.26 3.88 24.33
N ILE A 433 -14.15 3.17 24.46
CA ILE A 433 -12.81 3.67 24.21
C ILE A 433 -12.04 2.66 23.36
N LYS A 434 -11.45 3.13 22.26
CA LYS A 434 -10.53 2.30 21.48
C LYS A 434 -9.15 2.33 22.08
N VAL A 435 -8.44 1.22 22.00
CA VAL A 435 -7.04 1.08 22.36
C VAL A 435 -6.27 0.83 21.07
N TRP A 436 -5.37 1.74 20.73
CA TRP A 436 -4.56 1.69 19.51
C TRP A 436 -3.16 1.16 19.76
N TRP A 437 -2.63 1.36 20.97
CA TRP A 437 -1.36 0.80 21.39
C TRP A 437 -1.35 0.51 22.89
N ALA A 438 -0.80 -0.65 23.25
CA ALA A 438 -0.58 -1.05 24.64
C ALA A 438 0.69 -1.88 24.77
N ASP A 439 1.46 -1.61 25.81
CA ASP A 439 2.68 -2.36 26.12
C ASP A 439 2.37 -3.48 27.10
N VAL A 440 2.86 -4.68 26.82
CA VAL A 440 2.83 -5.80 27.76
C VAL A 440 3.95 -5.59 28.77
N LEU A 441 3.58 -5.48 30.05
CA LEU A 441 4.58 -5.28 31.10
C LEU A 441 5.12 -6.62 31.59
N PRO A 442 6.42 -6.68 31.94
CA PRO A 442 6.99 -7.85 32.58
C PRO A 442 6.20 -8.26 33.83
N HIS A 443 6.15 -9.58 34.07
CA HIS A 443 5.69 -10.08 35.36
C HIS A 443 6.54 -9.45 36.46
N ALA A 444 5.90 -8.84 37.45
CA ALA A 444 6.62 -8.36 38.62
C ALA A 444 7.16 -9.58 39.38
N SER A 445 8.44 -9.88 39.21
CA SER A 445 9.15 -10.81 40.09
C SER A 445 9.25 -10.13 41.46
N GLY A 446 8.55 -10.64 42.47
CA GLY A 446 8.82 -10.27 43.86
C GLY A 446 7.72 -9.56 44.67
N LEU A 447 6.46 -9.52 44.24
CA LEU A 447 5.36 -9.22 45.16
C LEU A 447 4.68 -10.51 45.59
N ALA A 448 5.23 -11.09 46.67
CA ALA A 448 4.57 -12.11 47.44
C ALA A 448 3.14 -11.65 47.78
N ALA A 449 2.19 -12.56 47.56
CA ALA A 449 0.78 -12.39 47.82
C ALA A 449 0.51 -11.96 49.27
N THR A 450 0.31 -10.65 49.47
CA THR A 450 -0.25 -10.09 50.72
C THR A 450 -1.67 -9.56 50.52
N ARG A 451 -2.29 -9.82 49.36
CA ARG A 451 -3.73 -9.66 49.14
C ARG A 451 -4.38 -11.03 48.98
N THR A 452 -5.44 -11.28 49.75
CA THR A 452 -6.26 -12.50 49.70
C THR A 452 -7.04 -12.66 48.40
N ALA A 453 -7.11 -11.61 47.56
CA ALA A 453 -7.53 -11.66 46.17
C ALA A 453 -6.67 -10.68 45.33
N GLY A 454 -6.13 -11.17 44.21
CA GLY A 454 -5.41 -10.34 43.24
C GLY A 454 -6.29 -9.23 42.63
N PRO A 455 -5.69 -8.25 41.92
CA PRO A 455 -6.47 -7.24 41.20
C PRO A 455 -7.38 -7.90 40.17
N ARG A 456 -8.60 -7.37 40.01
CA ARG A 456 -9.57 -7.97 39.07
C ARG A 456 -9.17 -7.64 37.63
N PRO A 457 -9.41 -8.54 36.65
CA PRO A 457 -9.26 -8.21 35.24
C PRO A 457 -10.00 -6.91 34.88
N GLY A 458 -9.31 -6.00 34.18
CA GLY A 458 -9.82 -4.67 33.83
C GLY A 458 -9.54 -3.59 34.88
N GLU A 459 -9.11 -3.94 36.09
CA GLU A 459 -8.77 -2.98 37.15
C GLU A 459 -7.47 -2.24 36.83
N ILE A 460 -7.48 -0.92 37.02
CA ILE A 460 -6.28 -0.08 36.91
C ILE A 460 -5.48 -0.22 38.19
N VAL A 461 -4.28 -0.81 38.10
CA VAL A 461 -3.45 -1.16 39.26
C VAL A 461 -2.33 -0.17 39.52
N SER A 462 -1.89 0.57 38.50
CA SER A 462 -0.83 1.56 38.61
C SER A 462 -0.82 2.47 37.38
N PHE A 463 0.14 3.38 37.33
CA PHE A 463 0.47 4.16 36.14
C PHE A 463 1.94 3.95 35.79
N GLU A 464 2.26 3.83 34.50
CA GLU A 464 3.62 3.74 34.00
C GLU A 464 3.85 4.85 32.97
N ALA A 465 4.84 5.72 33.21
CA ALA A 465 5.02 6.94 32.43
C ALA A 465 3.70 7.75 32.26
N GLY A 466 2.86 7.74 33.30
CA GLY A 466 1.54 8.40 33.30
C GLY A 466 0.42 7.66 32.57
N ALA A 467 0.71 6.59 31.81
CA ALA A 467 -0.31 5.77 31.18
C ALA A 467 -0.97 4.79 32.18
N PRO A 468 -2.29 4.54 32.11
CA PRO A 468 -2.95 3.60 33.01
C PRO A 468 -2.48 2.17 32.73
N VAL A 469 -2.11 1.46 33.80
CA VAL A 469 -1.73 0.05 33.77
C VAL A 469 -2.91 -0.80 34.25
N VAL A 470 -3.39 -1.68 33.39
CA VAL A 470 -4.59 -2.49 33.59
C VAL A 470 -4.19 -3.93 33.90
N ALA A 471 -4.74 -4.49 34.97
CA ALA A 471 -4.65 -5.92 35.27
C ALA A 471 -5.45 -6.72 34.25
N THR A 472 -4.91 -7.87 33.87
CA THR A 472 -5.56 -8.81 32.95
C THR A 472 -5.70 -10.17 33.63
N GLY A 473 -6.22 -11.19 32.95
CA GLY A 473 -6.23 -12.55 33.50
C GLY A 473 -4.84 -13.08 33.85
N GLU A 474 -3.83 -12.67 33.07
CA GLU A 474 -2.42 -12.96 33.34
C GLU A 474 -1.54 -11.81 32.84
N GLY A 475 -0.76 -11.20 33.74
CA GLY A 475 0.08 -10.05 33.42
C GLY A 475 -0.70 -8.73 33.37
N ARG A 476 -0.05 -7.69 32.86
CA ARG A 476 -0.54 -6.30 32.89
C ARG A 476 -0.26 -5.58 31.57
N LEU A 477 -1.13 -4.64 31.20
CA LEU A 477 -0.99 -3.80 30.01
C LEU A 477 -0.95 -2.33 30.35
N ALA A 478 0.03 -1.59 29.83
CA ALA A 478 0.04 -0.12 29.88
C ALA A 478 -0.63 0.45 28.62
N LEU A 479 -1.73 1.19 28.75
CA LEU A 479 -2.47 1.73 27.59
C LEU A 479 -1.81 3.03 27.10
N ARG A 480 -0.99 2.95 26.06
CA ARG A 480 -0.19 4.09 25.57
C ARG A 480 -0.95 5.02 24.65
N VAL A 481 -1.79 4.48 23.77
CA VAL A 481 -2.58 5.26 22.81
C VAL A 481 -4.02 4.79 22.83
N VAL A 482 -4.92 5.71 23.10
CA VAL A 482 -6.36 5.45 23.21
C VAL A 482 -7.17 6.50 22.48
N GLN A 483 -8.44 6.20 22.20
CA GLN A 483 -9.38 7.13 21.58
C GLN A 483 -10.76 7.00 22.23
N PRO A 484 -11.17 7.98 23.06
CA PRO A 484 -12.53 8.07 23.57
C PRO A 484 -13.55 8.22 22.43
N ALA A 485 -14.76 7.69 22.61
CA ALA A 485 -15.83 7.82 21.61
C ALA A 485 -16.06 9.28 21.17
N GLY A 486 -15.94 9.55 19.87
CA GLY A 486 -16.12 10.87 19.27
C GLY A 486 -14.90 11.80 19.39
N GLY A 487 -13.84 11.39 20.08
CA GLY A 487 -12.60 12.15 20.23
C GLY A 487 -11.50 11.76 19.23
N ARG A 488 -10.38 12.50 19.29
CA ARG A 488 -9.12 12.16 18.59
C ARG A 488 -8.32 11.11 19.38
N GLU A 489 -7.40 10.46 18.69
CA GLU A 489 -6.37 9.63 19.33
C GLU A 489 -5.53 10.51 20.27
N MET A 490 -5.17 9.96 21.44
CA MET A 490 -4.40 10.67 22.46
C MET A 490 -3.52 9.71 23.25
N LYS A 491 -2.50 10.26 23.92
CA LYS A 491 -1.64 9.50 24.83
C LYS A 491 -2.43 9.02 26.04
N GLY A 492 -2.07 7.85 26.57
CA GLY A 492 -2.67 7.30 27.79
C GLY A 492 -2.59 8.23 28.98
N GLN A 493 -1.50 8.98 29.12
CA GLN A 493 -1.32 10.00 30.15
C GLN A 493 -2.31 11.16 30.00
N GLU A 494 -2.52 11.65 28.77
CA GLU A 494 -3.50 12.71 28.49
C GLU A 494 -4.92 12.23 28.81
N PHE A 495 -5.22 10.97 28.47
CA PHE A 495 -6.48 10.34 28.82
C PHE A 495 -6.68 10.26 30.34
N ALA A 496 -5.67 9.80 31.08
CA ALA A 496 -5.70 9.70 32.54
C ALA A 496 -5.95 11.06 33.22
N ASN A 497 -5.21 12.09 32.80
CA ASN A 497 -5.35 13.45 33.33
C ASN A 497 -6.73 14.05 33.01
N GLY A 498 -7.20 13.89 31.77
CA GLY A 498 -8.45 14.48 31.31
C GLY A 498 -9.71 13.81 31.88
N HIS A 499 -9.64 12.53 32.25
CA HIS A 499 -10.79 11.74 32.69
C HIS A 499 -10.77 11.38 34.18
N ARG A 500 -9.81 11.95 34.95
CA ARG A 500 -9.62 11.73 36.39
C ARG A 500 -9.61 10.24 36.73
N ILE A 501 -8.73 9.53 36.05
CA ILE A 501 -8.56 8.09 36.24
C ILE A 501 -7.77 7.84 37.52
N ALA A 502 -8.22 6.89 38.33
CA ALA A 502 -7.59 6.50 39.57
C ALA A 502 -7.29 5.00 39.61
N VAL A 503 -6.33 4.60 40.45
CA VAL A 503 -6.13 3.19 40.79
C VAL A 503 -7.42 2.64 41.41
N GLY A 504 -7.82 1.44 40.98
CA GLY A 504 -9.08 0.80 41.36
C GLY A 504 -10.27 1.08 40.43
N ASP A 505 -10.17 2.07 39.53
CA ASP A 505 -11.13 2.18 38.41
C ASP A 505 -11.04 0.92 37.52
N VAL A 506 -12.15 0.56 36.88
CA VAL A 506 -12.25 -0.68 36.07
C VAL A 506 -12.66 -0.37 34.64
N PHE A 507 -11.93 -0.94 33.68
CA PHE A 507 -12.33 -1.06 32.29
C PHE A 507 -13.12 -2.36 32.08
N GLY A 508 -14.06 -2.31 31.14
CA GLY A 508 -14.93 -3.44 30.83
C GLY A 508 -16.39 -3.11 31.11
N ASP A 509 -17.25 -4.05 30.75
CA ASP A 509 -18.67 -3.98 31.06
C ASP A 509 -18.87 -4.42 32.51
N PRO A 510 -19.44 -3.58 33.41
CA PRO A 510 -19.69 -3.97 34.79
C PRO A 510 -20.68 -5.13 34.94
N ASP A 511 -21.45 -5.46 33.89
CA ASP A 511 -22.47 -6.50 33.88
C ASP A 511 -22.01 -7.82 33.21
N ARG A 512 -20.71 -7.98 32.89
CA ARG A 512 -20.12 -9.20 32.29
C ARG A 512 -18.96 -9.79 33.06
#